data_AF-A0AA91TTB7-F1
#
_entry.id   AF-A0AA91TTB7-F1
#
_cell.length_a   1.000
_cell.length_b   1.000
_cell.length_c   1.000
_cell.angle_alpha   90.00
_cell.angle_beta   90.00
_cell.angle_gamma   90.00
#
_symmetry.space_group_name_H-M   'P 1'
#
loop_
_entity.id
_entity.type
_entity.pdbx_description
1 polymer ?
#
loop_
_entity_poly.entity_id
_entity_poly.type
_entity_poly.pdbx_seq_one_letter_code
_entity_poly.pdbx_strand_id
1 'polypeptide(L)'
;MARINESKNGETPFQRLLGYNVDVLNGWNQLGDVLEKDLNLSSHLKEQVRRTLAQSNGCEYCKAKGKPEPHLFDEKTSIAVGFAEAFLKQKGDISDA
;
A
#
# COMPACT_ATOMS: atom_id res chain seq x y z
N MET A 1 -13.56 -15.91 -4.84
CA MET A 1 -14.24 -15.71 -6.14
C MET A 1 -14.97 -14.38 -6.09
N ALA A 2 -14.82 -13.55 -7.13
CA ALA A 2 -15.57 -12.32 -7.27
C ALA A 2 -17.08 -12.64 -7.34
N ARG A 3 -17.90 -11.90 -6.59
CA ARG A 3 -19.37 -12.08 -6.57
C ARG A 3 -20.08 -11.29 -7.68
N ILE A 4 -19.33 -10.40 -8.32
CA ILE A 4 -19.77 -9.60 -9.47
C ILE A 4 -18.92 -10.00 -10.66
N ASN A 5 -19.45 -9.81 -11.87
CA ASN A 5 -18.64 -9.92 -13.07
C ASN A 5 -17.53 -8.87 -13.02
N GLU A 6 -16.38 -9.16 -13.63
CA GLU A 6 -15.28 -8.20 -13.73
C GLU A 6 -15.53 -7.25 -14.91
N SER A 7 -15.17 -5.97 -14.77
CA SER A 7 -15.13 -5.06 -15.91
C SER A 7 -14.06 -5.50 -16.92
N LYS A 8 -14.25 -5.11 -18.18
CA LYS A 8 -13.22 -5.26 -19.22
C LYS A 8 -12.06 -4.26 -19.08
N ASN A 9 -12.24 -3.22 -18.25
CA ASN A 9 -11.24 -2.18 -18.02
C ASN A 9 -10.42 -2.49 -16.75
N GLY A 10 -9.09 -2.43 -16.82
CA GLY A 10 -8.18 -2.68 -15.70
C GLY A 10 -7.39 -3.98 -15.84
N GLU A 11 -6.20 -4.04 -15.24
CA GLU A 11 -5.24 -5.15 -15.39
C GLU A 11 -5.33 -6.16 -14.25
N THR A 12 -5.46 -5.67 -13.01
CA THR A 12 -5.64 -6.50 -11.81
C THR A 12 -7.12 -6.75 -11.51
N PRO A 13 -7.48 -7.81 -10.74
CA PRO A 13 -8.85 -8.03 -10.30
C PRO A 13 -9.46 -6.82 -9.57
N PHE A 14 -8.66 -6.10 -8.77
CA PHE A 14 -9.11 -4.89 -8.09
C PHE A 14 -9.32 -3.72 -9.05
N GLN A 15 -8.43 -3.52 -10.03
CA GLN A 15 -8.66 -2.52 -11.07
C GLN A 15 -9.90 -2.85 -11.91
N ARG A 16 -10.17 -4.13 -12.21
CA ARG A 16 -11.40 -4.55 -12.90
C ARG A 16 -12.67 -4.37 -12.08
N LEU A 17 -12.57 -4.40 -10.76
CA LEU A 17 -13.66 -3.98 -9.86
C LEU A 17 -13.94 -2.47 -10.00
N LEU A 18 -12.90 -1.64 -10.06
CA LEU A 18 -13.04 -0.19 -10.26
C LEU A 18 -13.43 0.18 -11.69
N GLY A 19 -13.05 -0.64 -12.68
CA GLY A 19 -13.17 -0.36 -14.11
C GLY A 19 -14.60 -0.31 -14.66
N TYR A 20 -15.62 -0.50 -13.83
CA TYR A 20 -17.00 -0.12 -14.17
C TYR A 20 -17.18 1.39 -14.28
N ASN A 21 -16.34 2.15 -13.56
CA ASN A 21 -16.21 3.60 -13.71
C ASN A 21 -14.76 3.93 -14.07
N VAL A 22 -14.54 4.30 -15.34
CA VAL A 22 -13.20 4.53 -15.89
C VAL A 22 -12.52 5.73 -15.22
N ASP A 23 -13.27 6.75 -14.81
CA ASP A 23 -12.69 7.92 -14.14
C ASP A 23 -12.15 7.55 -12.75
N VAL A 24 -12.88 6.71 -12.00
CA VAL A 24 -12.42 6.17 -10.71
C VAL A 24 -11.18 5.30 -10.90
N LEU A 25 -11.17 4.43 -11.90
CA LEU A 25 -10.01 3.60 -12.23
C LEU A 25 -8.78 4.45 -12.56
N ASN A 26 -8.95 5.48 -13.40
CA ASN A 26 -7.85 6.36 -13.79
C ASN A 26 -7.29 7.14 -12.59
N GLY A 27 -8.16 7.70 -11.75
CA GLY A 27 -7.74 8.39 -10.54
C GLY A 27 -7.02 7.48 -9.55
N TRP A 28 -7.48 6.23 -9.41
CA TRP A 28 -6.82 5.22 -8.58
C TRP A 28 -5.43 4.86 -9.11
N ASN A 29 -5.30 4.62 -10.41
CA ASN A 29 -4.01 4.28 -11.03
C ASN A 29 -3.01 5.43 -10.88
N GLN A 30 -3.44 6.66 -11.16
CA GLN A 30 -2.60 7.85 -11.00
C GLN A 30 -2.11 8.01 -9.55
N LEU A 31 -2.99 7.80 -8.57
CA LEU A 31 -2.60 7.84 -7.15
C LEU A 31 -1.53 6.78 -6.85
N GLY A 32 -1.73 5.55 -7.32
CA GLY A 32 -0.77 4.46 -7.16
C GLY A 32 0.61 4.81 -7.75
N ASP A 33 0.64 5.28 -9.00
CA ASP A 33 1.88 5.63 -9.70
C ASP A 33 2.66 6.73 -8.97
N VAL A 34 1.96 7.74 -8.45
CA VAL A 34 2.59 8.82 -7.68
C VAL A 34 3.12 8.33 -6.34
N LEU A 35 2.40 7.42 -5.67
CA LEU A 35 2.81 6.86 -4.39
C LEU A 35 3.95 5.86 -4.51
N GLU A 36 4.12 5.17 -5.65
CA GLU A 36 5.14 4.12 -5.80
C GLU A 36 6.50 4.64 -6.27
N LYS A 37 6.57 5.72 -7.07
CA LYS A 37 7.83 6.25 -7.62
C LYS A 37 8.74 6.93 -6.61
N ASP A 38 10.04 7.07 -6.88
CA ASP A 38 10.93 7.88 -6.04
C ASP A 38 10.50 9.37 -6.01
N LEU A 39 10.51 9.96 -4.81
CA LEU A 39 10.33 11.40 -4.55
C LEU A 39 11.22 11.78 -3.35
N ASN A 40 10.71 12.54 -2.38
CA ASN A 40 11.44 12.84 -1.14
C ASN A 40 11.74 11.59 -0.30
N LEU A 41 10.94 10.53 -0.48
CA LEU A 41 11.18 9.20 0.06
C LEU A 41 11.40 8.23 -1.10
N SER A 42 12.33 7.29 -0.93
CA SER A 42 12.57 6.25 -1.92
C SER A 42 11.34 5.33 -2.05
N SER A 43 11.10 4.87 -3.26
CA SER A 43 10.16 3.80 -3.61
C SER A 43 10.33 2.59 -2.71
N HIS A 44 11.59 2.18 -2.47
CA HIS A 44 11.91 1.07 -1.56
C HIS A 44 11.37 1.30 -0.15
N LEU A 45 11.68 2.45 0.48
CA LEU A 45 11.22 2.77 1.83
C LEU A 45 9.68 2.78 1.90
N LYS A 46 9.03 3.43 0.92
CA LYS A 46 7.57 3.49 0.84
C LYS A 46 6.93 2.11 0.71
N GLU A 47 7.53 1.22 -0.08
CA GLU A 47 7.04 -0.14 -0.23
C GLU A 47 7.16 -0.95 1.07
N GLN A 48 8.25 -0.78 1.84
CA GLN A 48 8.39 -1.45 3.14
C GLN A 48 7.37 -0.95 4.17
N VAL A 49 7.09 0.37 4.19
CA VAL A 49 6.00 0.95 4.99
C VAL A 49 4.64 0.37 4.57
N ARG A 50 4.34 0.34 3.26
CA ARG A 50 3.09 -0.19 2.72
C ARG A 50 2.90 -1.67 3.08
N ARG A 51 3.94 -2.50 2.95
CA ARG A 51 3.90 -3.92 3.33
C ARG A 51 3.61 -4.09 4.81
N THR A 52 4.20 -3.27 5.66
CA THR A 52 3.98 -3.29 7.11
C THR A 52 2.51 -3.01 7.44
N LEU A 53 1.95 -1.92 6.87
CA LEU A 53 0.54 -1.57 6.99
C LEU A 53 -0.38 -2.70 6.51
N ALA A 54 -0.07 -3.30 5.36
CA ALA A 54 -0.87 -4.36 4.76
C ALA A 54 -0.93 -5.64 5.63
N GLN A 55 0.19 -6.03 6.24
CA GLN A 55 0.25 -7.24 7.07
C GLN A 55 -0.64 -7.11 8.33
N SER A 56 -0.62 -5.94 8.98
CA SER A 56 -1.40 -5.73 10.21
C SER A 56 -2.88 -5.41 9.97
N ASN A 57 -3.23 -4.81 8.83
CA ASN A 57 -4.62 -4.43 8.52
C ASN A 57 -5.49 -5.58 7.98
N GLY A 58 -4.96 -6.79 7.82
CA GLY A 58 -5.75 -7.94 7.38
C GLY A 58 -6.22 -7.89 5.91
N CYS A 59 -5.77 -6.91 5.12
CA CYS A 59 -6.15 -6.76 3.71
C CYS A 59 -5.39 -7.77 2.84
N GLU A 60 -6.00 -8.92 2.53
CA GLU A 60 -5.36 -9.98 1.74
C GLU A 60 -4.90 -9.52 0.36
N TYR A 61 -5.67 -8.67 -0.32
CA TYR A 61 -5.24 -8.05 -1.59
C TYR A 61 -3.97 -7.20 -1.40
N CYS A 62 -3.91 -6.39 -0.34
CA CYS A 62 -2.78 -5.53 -0.05
C CYS A 62 -1.52 -6.33 0.34
N LYS A 63 -1.71 -7.49 1.01
CA LYS A 63 -0.64 -8.41 1.41
C LYS A 63 -0.04 -9.18 0.23
N ALA A 64 -0.73 -9.25 -0.91
CA ALA A 64 -0.28 -9.99 -2.09
C ALA A 64 1.11 -9.54 -2.60
N LYS A 65 1.47 -8.27 -2.38
CA LYS A 65 2.79 -7.71 -2.69
C LYS A 65 3.90 -8.13 -1.71
N GLY A 66 3.61 -8.98 -0.72
CA GLY A 66 4.59 -9.61 0.16
C GLY A 66 4.68 -9.05 1.58
N LYS A 67 5.55 -9.67 2.38
CA LYS A 67 5.92 -9.20 3.73
C LYS A 67 7.06 -8.18 3.64
N PRO A 68 7.22 -7.30 4.65
CA PRO A 68 8.39 -6.44 4.74
C PRO A 68 9.69 -7.27 4.73
N GLU A 69 10.79 -6.67 4.29
CA GLU A 69 12.11 -7.31 4.13
C GLU A 69 13.15 -6.67 5.06
N PRO A 70 13.14 -6.96 6.38
CA PRO A 70 13.98 -6.24 7.35
C PRO A 70 15.48 -6.27 7.07
N HIS A 71 15.96 -7.32 6.40
CA HIS A 71 17.36 -7.47 6.01
C HIS A 71 17.82 -6.44 4.96
N LEU A 72 16.89 -5.72 4.31
CA LEU A 72 17.18 -4.65 3.35
C LEU A 72 17.05 -3.26 3.96
N PHE A 73 16.68 -3.13 5.24
CA PHE A 73 16.40 -1.83 5.84
C PHE A 73 17.69 -1.08 6.16
N ASP A 74 17.77 0.15 5.68
CA ASP A 74 18.69 1.15 6.21
C ASP A 74 18.09 1.82 7.46
N GLU A 75 18.83 2.75 8.05
CA GLU A 75 18.39 3.49 9.24
C GLU A 75 17.05 4.20 9.03
N LYS A 76 16.89 4.88 7.88
CA LYS A 76 15.68 5.64 7.56
C LYS A 76 14.47 4.73 7.37
N THR A 77 14.64 3.62 6.67
CA THR A 77 13.59 2.62 6.45
C THR A 77 13.19 1.97 7.76
N SER A 78 14.16 1.66 8.63
CA SER A 78 13.90 1.11 9.96
C SER A 78 13.04 2.04 10.81
N ILE A 79 13.35 3.34 10.84
CA ILE A 79 12.57 4.35 11.57
C ILE A 79 11.15 4.47 10.98
N ALA A 80 11.03 4.59 9.65
CA ALA A 80 9.73 4.76 9.00
C ALA A 80 8.81 3.55 9.18
N VAL A 81 9.36 2.34 9.09
CA VAL A 81 8.62 1.09 9.34
C VAL A 81 8.24 0.98 10.82
N GLY A 82 9.16 1.31 11.75
CA GLY A 82 8.87 1.32 13.18
C GLY A 82 7.73 2.29 13.54
N PHE A 83 7.70 3.47 12.92
CA PHE A 83 6.58 4.40 13.04
C PHE A 83 5.27 3.80 12.51
N ALA A 84 5.29 3.14 11.36
CA ALA A 84 4.10 2.49 10.80
C ALA A 84 3.55 1.38 11.73
N GLU A 85 4.41 0.60 12.37
CA GLU A 85 4.00 -0.38 13.38
C GLU A 85 3.39 0.29 14.61
N ALA A 86 4.00 1.38 15.10
CA ALA A 86 3.47 2.15 16.23
C ALA A 86 2.10 2.75 15.89
N PHE A 87 1.93 3.30 14.69
CA PHE A 87 0.67 3.83 14.17
C PHE A 87 -0.43 2.78 14.16
N LEU A 88 -0.12 1.57 13.68
CA LEU A 88 -1.08 0.46 13.66
C LEU A 88 -1.50 0.03 15.07
N LYS A 89 -0.54 -0.05 16.00
CA LYS A 89 -0.82 -0.44 17.40
C LYS A 89 -1.64 0.62 18.14
N GLN A 90 -1.34 1.90 17.91
CA GLN A 90 -2.00 3.04 18.53
C GLN A 90 -3.24 3.52 17.77
N LYS A 91 -3.57 2.90 16.63
CA LYS A 91 -4.70 3.27 15.75
C LYS A 91 -4.72 4.76 15.38
N GLY A 92 -3.54 5.34 15.20
CA GLY A 92 -3.36 6.75 14.85
C GLY A 92 -3.34 7.73 16.03
N ASP A 93 -3.52 7.28 17.28
CA ASP A 93 -3.34 8.11 18.48
C ASP A 93 -1.86 8.15 18.88
N ILE A 94 -1.02 8.78 18.05
CA ILE A 94 0.42 8.91 18.28
C ILE A 94 0.72 10.27 18.91
N SER A 95 1.46 10.27 20.02
CA SER A 95 1.99 11.48 20.65
C SER A 95 3.07 12.14 19.78
N ASP A 96 3.14 13.47 19.77
CA ASP A 96 4.18 14.28 19.09
C ASP A 96 5.57 14.23 19.78
N ALA A 97 5.74 13.33 20.77
CA ALA A 97 6.85 13.36 21.73
C ALA A 97 8.08 12.59 21.26
#